data_AF-A0A517XLD4-F1
#
_entry.id   AF-A0A517XLD4-F1
#
_cell.length_a   1.000
_cell.length_b   1.000
_cell.length_c   1.000
_cell.angle_alpha   90.00
_cell.angle_beta   90.00
_cell.angle_gamma   90.00
#
_symmetry.space_group_name_H-M   'P 1'
#
loop_
_entity.id
_entity.type
_entity.pdbx_description
1 polymer ?
#
loop_
_entity_poly.entity_id
_entity_poly.type
_entity_poly.pdbx_seq_one_letter_code
_entity_poly.pdbx_strand_id
1 'polypeptide(L)'
;MTTTCRTATLAAALALAGCGRPAAPTTKDDKGGPGPAPPANIPSGPVAPTDASSVAAQKVVGDLLTGTADTTKLTTSFLKAVGLPATSPEDKAKGYSPAAAHTWLARAGAALTQIGPPDGFTASTSAVFTGPNGTGRYLVRMVQADGAWKADYFGLGTAKANEMAKPKTSDEAFQDFAVLGLLDALTSTALPTDDRVPLAAALMSAKARGALAGPFPADQEQGYDYNRGKLGVVADGLGKGATAVSRTRTGADAFRAEITKDGATRAFAVKLVRDAAGGWVVDDFKPE
;
A
#
# COMPACT_ATOMS: atom_id res chain seq x y z
N MET A 1 55.78 -14.52 -20.52
CA MET A 1 55.20 -14.76 -19.18
C MET A 1 53.71 -14.49 -19.28
N THR A 2 52.92 -15.55 -19.19
CA THR A 2 51.49 -15.58 -19.49
C THR A 2 50.76 -15.73 -18.17
N THR A 3 49.98 -14.73 -17.75
CA THR A 3 49.27 -14.78 -16.47
C THR A 3 47.79 -15.05 -16.74
N THR A 4 47.40 -16.30 -16.47
CA THR A 4 46.07 -16.86 -16.70
C THR A 4 45.10 -16.48 -15.60
N CYS A 5 43.88 -16.13 -16.03
CA CYS A 5 42.69 -15.86 -15.23
C CYS A 5 42.23 -17.09 -14.42
N ARG A 6 41.68 -16.91 -13.21
CA ARG A 6 40.85 -17.91 -12.53
C ARG A 6 39.63 -17.25 -11.91
N THR A 7 38.48 -17.49 -12.55
CA THR A 7 37.13 -17.27 -12.06
C THR A 7 36.81 -18.34 -11.02
N ALA A 8 36.38 -17.94 -9.82
CA ALA A 8 35.93 -18.86 -8.78
C ALA A 8 34.40 -19.00 -8.82
N THR A 9 33.92 -20.17 -9.21
CA THR A 9 32.52 -20.59 -9.14
C THR A 9 32.25 -21.06 -7.72
N LEU A 10 31.43 -20.35 -6.95
CA LEU A 10 30.96 -20.83 -5.64
C LEU A 10 29.63 -21.58 -5.82
N ALA A 11 29.69 -22.90 -5.78
CA ALA A 11 28.54 -23.77 -5.54
C ALA A 11 28.54 -24.13 -4.06
N ALA A 12 27.48 -23.77 -3.33
CA ALA A 12 27.27 -24.20 -1.95
C ALA A 12 26.10 -25.18 -1.90
N ALA A 13 26.41 -26.42 -1.56
CA ALA A 13 25.48 -27.52 -1.41
C ALA A 13 24.67 -27.40 -0.10
N LEU A 14 23.37 -27.68 -0.19
CA LEU A 14 22.50 -27.93 0.96
C LEU A 14 22.89 -29.25 1.64
N ALA A 15 23.07 -29.21 2.96
CA ALA A 15 23.02 -30.39 3.81
C ALA A 15 21.95 -30.18 4.89
N LEU A 16 20.89 -30.98 4.80
CA LEU A 16 19.84 -31.14 5.79
C LEU A 16 20.36 -31.99 6.96
N ALA A 17 20.24 -31.46 8.19
CA ALA A 17 20.18 -32.25 9.40
C ALA A 17 19.27 -31.51 10.40
N GLY A 18 18.13 -32.13 10.73
CA GLY A 18 17.15 -31.58 11.64
C GLY A 18 17.43 -31.91 13.09
N CYS A 19 16.90 -31.07 13.99
CA CYS A 19 16.49 -31.41 15.36
C CYS A 19 15.67 -30.24 15.95
N GLY A 20 14.50 -30.55 16.52
CA GLY A 20 13.77 -29.65 17.44
C GLY A 20 12.68 -28.79 16.80
N ARG A 21 11.46 -29.32 16.70
CA ARG A 21 10.24 -28.56 16.40
C ARG A 21 9.74 -27.92 17.71
N PRO A 22 9.77 -26.59 17.91
CA PRO A 22 9.07 -25.98 19.03
C PRO A 22 7.57 -26.03 18.77
N ALA A 23 6.80 -26.20 19.84
CA ALA A 23 5.34 -26.24 19.79
C ALA A 23 4.78 -24.99 19.09
N ALA A 24 3.82 -25.20 18.19
CA ALA A 24 3.09 -24.12 17.55
C ALA A 24 2.37 -23.27 18.63
N PRO A 25 2.53 -21.94 18.63
CA PRO A 25 1.68 -21.10 19.46
C PRO A 25 0.25 -21.23 18.93
N THR A 26 -0.67 -21.64 19.81
CA THR A 26 -2.10 -21.65 19.52
C THR A 26 -2.58 -20.23 19.26
N THR A 27 -2.93 -19.94 18.01
CA THR A 27 -3.63 -18.72 17.62
C THR A 27 -5.01 -18.72 18.27
N LYS A 28 -5.17 -17.94 19.33
CA LYS A 28 -6.48 -17.42 19.71
C LYS A 28 -6.73 -16.24 18.78
N ASP A 29 -7.46 -16.49 17.71
CA ASP A 29 -7.86 -15.46 16.77
C ASP A 29 -8.65 -14.38 17.52
N ASP A 30 -8.05 -13.19 17.67
CA ASP A 30 -8.78 -12.00 18.03
C ASP A 30 -9.82 -11.72 16.94
N LYS A 31 -11.08 -11.53 17.36
CA LYS A 31 -12.26 -11.31 16.52
C LYS A 31 -12.27 -9.96 15.77
N GLY A 32 -11.13 -9.53 15.24
CA GLY A 32 -11.04 -8.46 14.25
C GLY A 32 -11.14 -9.05 12.85
N GLY A 33 -12.33 -9.54 12.48
CA GLY A 33 -12.56 -10.04 11.12
C GLY A 33 -12.27 -8.96 10.07
N PRO A 34 -11.90 -9.34 8.84
CA PRO A 34 -11.81 -8.39 7.74
C PRO A 34 -13.14 -7.64 7.62
N GLY A 35 -13.08 -6.31 7.47
CA GLY A 35 -14.28 -5.50 7.23
C GLY A 35 -15.08 -6.06 6.04
N PRO A 36 -16.41 -5.85 6.00
CA PRO A 36 -17.25 -6.39 4.95
C PRO A 36 -16.77 -5.90 3.58
N ALA A 37 -16.61 -6.85 2.66
CA ALA A 37 -16.27 -6.56 1.29
C ALA A 37 -17.30 -5.60 0.66
N PRO A 38 -16.87 -4.58 -0.12
CA PRO A 38 -17.80 -3.77 -0.88
C PRO A 38 -18.60 -4.68 -1.83
N PRO A 39 -19.92 -4.45 -1.99
CA PRO A 39 -20.69 -5.22 -2.94
C PRO A 39 -20.18 -4.96 -4.37
N ALA A 40 -20.07 -6.02 -5.16
CA ALA A 40 -19.61 -5.93 -6.54
C ALA A 40 -20.65 -5.25 -7.44
N ASN A 41 -20.18 -4.51 -8.45
CA ASN A 41 -21.01 -3.94 -9.54
C ASN A 41 -22.15 -2.98 -9.10
N ILE A 42 -22.02 -2.27 -7.98
CA ILE A 42 -22.94 -1.17 -7.66
C ILE A 42 -22.62 0.03 -8.57
N PRO A 43 -23.63 0.70 -9.15
CA PRO A 43 -23.42 1.99 -9.80
C PRO A 43 -22.72 2.96 -8.84
N SER A 44 -21.49 3.35 -9.15
CA SER A 44 -20.81 4.36 -8.32
C SER A 44 -21.32 5.75 -8.66
N GLY A 45 -21.72 6.47 -7.63
CA GLY A 45 -21.87 7.91 -7.71
C GLY A 45 -20.57 8.61 -7.29
N PRO A 46 -20.27 9.80 -7.86
CA PRO A 46 -19.35 10.71 -7.20
C PRO A 46 -19.86 11.01 -5.79
N VAL A 47 -18.95 11.12 -4.82
CA VAL A 47 -19.29 11.43 -3.44
C VAL A 47 -19.45 12.94 -3.29
N ALA A 48 -20.58 13.39 -2.76
CA ALA A 48 -20.79 14.81 -2.46
C ALA A 48 -19.87 15.24 -1.28
N PRO A 49 -19.38 16.50 -1.25
CA PRO A 49 -18.50 16.96 -0.17
C PRO A 49 -19.09 16.81 1.24
N THR A 50 -20.42 16.84 1.37
CA THR A 50 -21.19 16.72 2.61
C THR A 50 -21.50 15.28 3.02
N ASP A 51 -21.17 14.28 2.20
CA ASP A 51 -21.35 12.87 2.54
C ASP A 51 -20.48 12.50 3.76
N ALA A 52 -21.00 11.63 4.63
CA ALA A 52 -20.30 11.22 5.85
C ALA A 52 -18.91 10.64 5.59
N SER A 53 -18.72 9.91 4.48
CA SER A 53 -17.42 9.36 4.10
C SER A 53 -16.44 10.45 3.64
N SER A 54 -16.92 11.45 2.90
CA SER A 54 -16.13 12.62 2.48
C SER A 54 -15.71 13.48 3.68
N VAL A 55 -16.65 13.77 4.58
CA VAL A 55 -16.37 14.53 5.82
C VAL A 55 -15.35 13.79 6.68
N ALA A 56 -15.48 12.47 6.82
CA ALA A 56 -14.51 11.66 7.57
C ALA A 56 -13.13 11.66 6.90
N ALA A 57 -13.06 11.52 5.58
CA ALA A 57 -11.79 11.57 4.82
C ALA A 57 -11.11 12.95 4.99
N GLN A 58 -11.85 14.04 4.82
CA GLN A 58 -11.36 15.40 5.05
C GLN A 58 -10.85 15.58 6.48
N LYS A 59 -11.54 15.03 7.47
CA LYS A 59 -11.10 15.08 8.86
C LYS A 59 -9.78 14.33 9.05
N VAL A 60 -9.63 13.12 8.52
CA VAL A 60 -8.36 12.36 8.63
C VAL A 60 -7.20 13.13 8.01
N VAL A 61 -7.40 13.70 6.81
CA VAL A 61 -6.36 14.47 6.12
C VAL A 61 -6.05 15.78 6.85
N GLY A 62 -7.08 16.44 7.40
CA GLY A 62 -6.93 17.64 8.23
C GLY A 62 -6.15 17.35 9.51
N ASP A 63 -6.50 16.27 10.22
CA ASP A 63 -5.81 15.85 11.45
C ASP A 63 -4.34 15.49 11.16
N LEU A 64 -4.03 14.88 10.01
CA LEU A 64 -2.65 14.63 9.57
C LEU A 64 -1.90 15.96 9.38
N LEU A 65 -2.49 16.90 8.63
CA LEU A 65 -1.88 18.20 8.36
C LEU A 65 -1.61 19.00 9.64
N THR A 66 -2.50 18.92 10.64
CA THR A 66 -2.35 19.62 11.93
C THR A 66 -1.53 18.83 12.95
N GLY A 67 -1.05 17.63 12.63
CA GLY A 67 -0.28 16.79 13.55
C GLY A 67 -1.11 16.21 14.70
N THR A 68 -2.44 16.15 14.55
CA THR A 68 -3.39 15.63 15.55
C THR A 68 -4.02 14.30 15.15
N ALA A 69 -3.46 13.63 14.14
CA ALA A 69 -3.94 12.34 13.66
C ALA A 69 -3.90 11.26 14.75
N ASP A 70 -5.03 10.58 14.91
CA ASP A 70 -5.21 9.54 15.92
C ASP A 70 -5.27 8.15 15.28
N THR A 71 -4.43 7.24 15.80
CA THR A 71 -4.40 5.82 15.43
C THR A 71 -5.75 5.11 15.58
N THR A 72 -6.66 5.56 16.47
CA THR A 72 -8.01 4.97 16.60
C THR A 72 -8.90 5.22 15.38
N LYS A 73 -8.53 6.19 14.52
CA LYS A 73 -9.21 6.50 13.26
C LYS A 73 -8.71 5.65 12.09
N LEU A 74 -7.76 4.75 12.33
CA LEU A 74 -7.25 3.82 11.33
C LEU A 74 -7.88 2.44 11.50
N THR A 75 -8.03 1.69 10.41
CA THR A 75 -8.39 0.27 10.50
C THR A 75 -7.25 -0.54 11.10
N THR A 76 -7.57 -1.70 11.68
CA THR A 76 -6.54 -2.63 12.19
C THR A 76 -5.57 -3.06 11.09
N SER A 77 -6.06 -3.28 9.87
CA SER A 77 -5.23 -3.62 8.72
C SER A 77 -4.22 -2.51 8.40
N PHE A 78 -4.66 -1.26 8.40
CA PHE A 78 -3.77 -0.14 8.13
C PHE A 78 -2.78 0.09 9.27
N LEU A 79 -3.20 -0.06 10.52
CA LEU A 79 -2.31 -0.06 11.68
C LEU A 79 -1.22 -1.13 11.57
N LYS A 80 -1.55 -2.33 11.09
CA LYS A 80 -0.55 -3.39 10.85
C LYS A 80 0.40 -3.07 9.69
N ALA A 81 -0.03 -2.30 8.70
CA ALA A 81 0.85 -1.87 7.62
C ALA A 81 1.85 -0.82 8.11
N VAL A 82 1.38 0.26 8.75
CA VAL A 82 2.22 1.43 9.10
C VAL A 82 2.80 1.40 10.51
N GLY A 83 2.34 0.45 11.33
CA GLY A 83 2.76 0.27 12.73
C GLY A 83 3.90 -0.71 12.92
N LEU A 84 4.67 -1.05 11.89
CA LEU A 84 5.84 -1.93 12.03
C LEU A 84 7.14 -1.11 12.01
N PRO A 85 8.21 -1.55 12.69
CA PRO A 85 8.39 -2.86 13.32
C PRO A 85 7.71 -3.01 14.70
N ALA A 86 7.23 -4.21 15.00
CA ALA A 86 6.72 -4.59 16.32
C ALA A 86 7.87 -5.09 17.21
N THR A 87 8.39 -4.24 18.10
CA THR A 87 9.65 -4.52 18.82
C THR A 87 9.45 -5.04 20.24
N SER A 88 8.48 -4.52 21.00
CA SER A 88 8.17 -4.98 22.36
C SER A 88 7.37 -6.29 22.34
N PRO A 89 7.37 -7.06 23.45
CA PRO A 89 6.49 -8.23 23.58
C PRO A 89 5.00 -7.91 23.34
N GLU A 90 4.53 -6.74 23.80
CA GLU A 90 3.16 -6.29 23.64
C GLU A 90 2.83 -5.96 22.17
N ASP A 91 3.76 -5.32 21.47
CA ASP A 91 3.61 -5.00 20.05
C ASP A 91 3.61 -6.29 19.21
N LYS A 92 4.49 -7.24 19.55
CA LYS A 92 4.56 -8.55 18.90
C LYS A 92 3.27 -9.35 19.10
N ALA A 93 2.67 -9.29 20.30
CA ALA A 93 1.39 -9.93 20.56
C ALA A 93 0.24 -9.34 19.72
N LYS A 94 0.24 -8.02 19.49
CA LYS A 94 -0.75 -7.34 18.63
C LYS A 94 -0.45 -7.48 17.12
N GLY A 95 0.81 -7.76 16.78
CA GLY A 95 1.33 -7.75 15.42
C GLY A 95 1.58 -6.35 14.86
N TYR A 96 1.59 -5.30 15.70
CA TYR A 96 1.91 -3.92 15.33
C TYR A 96 2.22 -3.06 16.56
N SER A 97 2.94 -1.96 16.34
CA SER A 97 3.32 -0.94 17.32
C SER A 97 2.53 0.36 17.09
N PRO A 98 1.68 0.78 18.04
CA PRO A 98 1.00 2.08 17.98
C PRO A 98 1.98 3.26 17.91
N ALA A 99 3.14 3.15 18.57
CA ALA A 99 4.17 4.19 18.54
C ALA A 99 4.80 4.35 17.15
N ALA A 100 5.06 3.23 16.47
CA ALA A 100 5.53 3.27 15.08
C ALA A 100 4.47 3.85 14.14
N ALA A 101 3.19 3.48 14.32
CA ALA A 101 2.08 4.03 13.53
C ALA A 101 1.93 5.54 13.74
N HIS A 102 1.98 6.02 14.98
CA HIS A 102 1.92 7.46 15.27
C HIS A 102 3.10 8.22 14.66
N THR A 103 4.28 7.65 14.74
CA THR A 103 5.49 8.20 14.12
C THR A 103 5.38 8.27 12.59
N TRP A 104 4.79 7.26 11.96
CA TRP A 104 4.49 7.27 10.53
C TRP A 104 3.46 8.35 10.17
N LEU A 105 2.37 8.48 10.94
CA LEU A 105 1.35 9.51 10.75
C LEU A 105 1.93 10.92 10.84
N ALA A 106 2.84 11.17 11.79
CA ALA A 106 3.50 12.46 11.94
C ALA A 106 4.34 12.82 10.68
N ARG A 107 5.07 11.85 10.11
CA ARG A 107 5.83 12.06 8.86
C ARG A 107 4.91 12.24 7.64
N ALA A 108 3.83 11.47 7.56
CA ALA A 108 2.79 11.64 6.54
C ALA A 108 2.14 13.02 6.60
N GLY A 109 1.83 13.51 7.79
CA GLY A 109 1.33 14.85 8.03
C GLY A 109 2.31 15.95 7.62
N ALA A 110 3.59 15.81 7.99
CA ALA A 110 4.64 16.77 7.64
C ALA A 110 4.91 16.87 6.12
N ALA A 111 4.56 15.82 5.35
CA ALA A 111 4.67 15.80 3.89
C ALA A 111 3.45 16.39 3.16
N LEU A 112 2.38 16.73 3.89
CA LEU A 112 1.24 17.48 3.34
C LEU A 112 1.60 18.96 3.26
N THR A 113 1.32 19.58 2.11
CA THR A 113 1.70 20.99 1.85
C THR A 113 0.48 21.87 1.58
N GLN A 114 -0.44 21.39 0.74
CA GLN A 114 -1.68 22.09 0.44
C GLN A 114 -2.76 21.06 0.12
N ILE A 115 -3.85 21.08 0.88
CA ILE A 115 -4.97 20.16 0.68
C ILE A 115 -6.18 20.93 0.13
N GLY A 116 -6.91 20.27 -0.76
CA GLY A 116 -8.19 20.72 -1.30
C GLY A 116 -9.28 19.69 -1.01
N PRO A 117 -10.54 19.96 -1.37
CA PRO A 117 -11.60 18.98 -1.21
C PRO A 117 -11.24 17.70 -2.01
N PRO A 118 -11.37 16.51 -1.40
CA PRO A 118 -11.18 15.26 -2.14
C PRO A 118 -12.33 15.02 -3.10
N ASP A 119 -12.00 14.50 -4.28
CA ASP A 119 -12.95 13.87 -5.19
C ASP A 119 -12.90 12.35 -5.00
N GLY A 120 -14.04 11.68 -5.03
CA GLY A 120 -14.07 10.26 -4.74
C GLY A 120 -15.34 9.54 -5.14
N PHE A 121 -15.30 8.24 -4.88
CA PHE A 121 -16.36 7.28 -5.16
C PHE A 121 -16.64 6.47 -3.89
N THR A 122 -17.91 6.15 -3.67
CA THR A 122 -18.36 5.35 -2.52
C THR A 122 -19.04 4.06 -2.98
N ALA A 123 -18.95 3.03 -2.15
CA ALA A 123 -19.58 1.73 -2.32
C ALA A 123 -19.99 1.19 -0.95
N SER A 124 -21.24 1.48 -0.55
CA SER A 124 -21.84 1.04 0.71
C SER A 124 -20.96 1.37 1.93
N THR A 125 -20.12 0.44 2.38
CA THR A 125 -19.26 0.52 3.55
C THR A 125 -17.84 0.98 3.26
N SER A 126 -17.54 1.40 2.04
CA SER A 126 -16.19 1.84 1.65
C SER A 126 -16.22 3.05 0.73
N ALA A 127 -15.17 3.86 0.75
CA ALA A 127 -15.00 4.98 -0.17
C ALA A 127 -13.52 5.19 -0.49
N VAL A 128 -13.25 5.68 -1.70
CA VAL A 128 -11.90 6.03 -2.17
C VAL A 128 -11.90 7.46 -2.65
N PHE A 129 -10.85 8.19 -2.28
CA PHE A 129 -10.72 9.61 -2.55
C PHE A 129 -9.32 9.94 -3.05
N THR A 130 -9.26 10.88 -3.98
CA THR A 130 -8.03 11.55 -4.39
C THR A 130 -8.22 13.04 -4.17
N GLY A 131 -7.22 13.71 -3.63
CA GLY A 131 -7.22 15.17 -3.54
C GLY A 131 -5.85 15.76 -3.80
N PRO A 132 -5.76 17.08 -4.03
CA PRO A 132 -4.50 17.72 -4.33
C PRO A 132 -3.58 17.73 -3.10
N ASN A 133 -2.27 17.57 -3.33
CA ASN A 133 -1.21 17.82 -2.34
C ASN A 133 -0.09 18.63 -3.01
N GLY A 134 -0.19 19.96 -2.98
CA GLY A 134 0.71 20.84 -3.73
C GLY A 134 0.67 20.53 -5.23
N THR A 135 1.82 20.23 -5.85
CA THR A 135 1.88 19.79 -7.26
C THR A 135 1.55 18.31 -7.48
N GLY A 136 1.33 17.56 -6.39
CA GLY A 136 1.01 16.15 -6.38
C GLY A 136 -0.42 15.88 -5.93
N ARG A 137 -0.61 14.72 -5.31
CA ARG A 137 -1.91 14.25 -4.79
C ARG A 137 -1.76 13.48 -3.49
N TYR A 138 -2.83 13.43 -2.71
CA TYR A 138 -3.02 12.40 -1.70
C TYR A 138 -4.11 11.43 -2.15
N LEU A 139 -4.02 10.20 -1.64
CA LEU A 139 -5.03 9.16 -1.80
C LEU A 139 -5.44 8.70 -0.42
N VAL A 140 -6.75 8.55 -0.20
CA VAL A 140 -7.28 7.97 1.04
C VAL A 140 -8.41 7.00 0.73
N ARG A 141 -8.32 5.81 1.34
CA ARG A 141 -9.41 4.83 1.37
C ARG A 141 -10.04 4.85 2.74
N MET A 142 -11.36 5.00 2.78
CA MET A 142 -12.17 4.95 3.99
C MET A 142 -13.01 3.66 4.01
N VAL A 143 -13.18 3.06 5.19
CA VAL A 143 -14.03 1.88 5.41
C VAL A 143 -14.86 2.08 6.68
N GLN A 144 -16.13 1.67 6.67
CA GLN A 144 -16.93 1.57 7.88
C GLN A 144 -16.46 0.38 8.71
N ALA A 145 -15.90 0.67 9.88
CA ALA A 145 -15.44 -0.31 10.86
C ALA A 145 -15.79 0.18 12.27
N ASP A 146 -16.32 -0.71 13.10
CA ASP A 146 -16.72 -0.42 14.49
C ASP A 146 -17.71 0.76 14.61
N GLY A 147 -18.63 0.88 13.66
CA GLY A 147 -19.64 1.96 13.62
C GLY A 147 -19.10 3.33 13.21
N ALA A 148 -17.86 3.43 12.74
CA ALA A 148 -17.26 4.69 12.28
C ALA A 148 -16.54 4.53 10.93
N TRP A 149 -16.43 5.61 10.17
CA TRP A 149 -15.54 5.68 9.02
C TRP A 149 -14.10 5.79 9.49
N LYS A 150 -13.26 4.83 9.10
CA LYS A 150 -11.84 4.76 9.43
C LYS A 150 -10.98 4.73 8.16
N ALA A 151 -9.79 5.28 8.23
CA ALA A 151 -8.84 5.22 7.14
C ALA A 151 -8.21 3.82 7.07
N ASP A 152 -8.35 3.20 5.91
CA ASP A 152 -7.78 1.88 5.59
C ASP A 152 -6.51 1.99 4.72
N TYR A 153 -6.31 3.15 4.10
CA TYR A 153 -5.10 3.48 3.37
C TYR A 153 -4.94 5.00 3.28
N PHE A 154 -3.71 5.49 3.41
CA PHE A 154 -3.33 6.85 3.07
C PHE A 154 -1.99 6.85 2.33
N GLY A 155 -1.89 7.56 1.22
CA GLY A 155 -0.65 7.67 0.45
C GLY A 155 -0.51 9.02 -0.25
N LEU A 156 0.71 9.35 -0.64
CA LEU A 156 1.05 10.60 -1.34
C LEU A 156 1.72 10.28 -2.66
N GLY A 157 1.32 10.96 -3.73
CA GLY A 157 1.90 10.85 -5.08
C GLY A 157 2.51 12.17 -5.54
N THR A 158 3.75 12.14 -6.06
CA THR A 158 4.42 13.33 -6.62
C THR A 158 4.56 13.30 -8.14
N ALA A 159 4.54 12.11 -8.75
CA ALA A 159 4.62 11.96 -10.20
C ALA A 159 3.29 12.35 -10.86
N LYS A 160 3.36 12.98 -12.04
CA LYS A 160 2.16 13.31 -12.82
C LYS A 160 1.43 12.01 -13.18
N ALA A 161 0.13 11.92 -12.88
CA ALA A 161 -0.70 10.80 -13.33
C ALA A 161 -1.50 11.19 -14.58
N ASN A 162 -1.81 10.22 -15.42
CA ASN A 162 -2.89 10.38 -16.39
C ASN A 162 -4.26 10.44 -15.68
N GLU A 163 -5.18 11.17 -16.29
CA GLU A 163 -6.60 11.06 -15.96
C GLU A 163 -7.14 9.75 -16.53
N MET A 164 -7.93 9.05 -15.70
CA MET A 164 -8.63 7.85 -16.13
C MET A 164 -10.04 8.20 -16.58
N ALA A 165 -10.58 7.39 -17.50
CA ALA A 165 -11.98 7.50 -17.87
C ALA A 165 -12.87 7.38 -16.62
N LYS A 166 -13.94 8.16 -16.57
CA LYS A 166 -14.87 8.16 -15.44
C LYS A 166 -15.36 6.73 -15.15
N PRO A 167 -15.16 6.21 -13.93
CA PRO A 167 -15.66 4.89 -13.54
C PRO A 167 -17.16 4.75 -13.77
N LYS A 168 -17.56 3.60 -14.33
CA LYS A 168 -18.97 3.22 -14.54
C LYS A 168 -19.53 2.49 -13.32
N THR A 169 -18.67 1.81 -12.57
CA THR A 169 -19.03 1.06 -11.37
C THR A 169 -18.09 1.45 -10.22
N SER A 170 -18.51 1.16 -8.99
CA SER A 170 -17.63 1.31 -7.83
C SER A 170 -16.36 0.50 -8.00
N ASP A 171 -16.48 -0.77 -8.39
CA ASP A 171 -15.32 -1.63 -8.59
C ASP A 171 -14.28 -1.00 -9.52
N GLU A 172 -14.71 -0.34 -10.60
CA GLU A 172 -13.78 0.34 -11.49
C GLU A 172 -12.99 1.46 -10.79
N ALA A 173 -13.63 2.22 -9.90
CA ALA A 173 -12.99 3.28 -9.12
C ALA A 173 -12.02 2.72 -8.05
N PHE A 174 -12.41 1.66 -7.35
CA PHE A 174 -11.55 1.04 -6.32
C PHE A 174 -10.36 0.30 -6.93
N GLN A 175 -10.53 -0.32 -8.10
CA GLN A 175 -9.44 -0.91 -8.87
C GLN A 175 -8.45 0.16 -9.34
N ASP A 176 -8.95 1.27 -9.87
CA ASP A 176 -8.11 2.40 -10.29
C ASP A 176 -7.31 2.97 -9.11
N PHE A 177 -7.97 3.14 -7.96
CA PHE A 177 -7.33 3.57 -6.72
C PHE A 177 -6.20 2.63 -6.29
N ALA A 178 -6.41 1.31 -6.35
CA ALA A 178 -5.39 0.32 -5.95
C ALA A 178 -4.14 0.41 -6.85
N VAL A 179 -4.33 0.54 -8.17
CA VAL A 179 -3.21 0.68 -9.12
C VAL A 179 -2.51 2.02 -8.93
N LEU A 180 -3.25 3.13 -8.85
CA LEU A 180 -2.67 4.45 -8.65
C LEU A 180 -1.92 4.54 -7.31
N GLY A 181 -2.52 4.03 -6.24
CA GLY A 181 -1.93 4.00 -4.92
C GLY A 181 -0.62 3.21 -4.89
N LEU A 182 -0.55 2.07 -5.59
CA LEU A 182 0.69 1.30 -5.70
C LEU A 182 1.75 2.10 -6.47
N LEU A 183 1.39 2.67 -7.61
CA LEU A 183 2.31 3.49 -8.41
C LEU A 183 2.82 4.69 -7.62
N ASP A 184 1.97 5.34 -6.84
CA ASP A 184 2.37 6.45 -5.96
C ASP A 184 3.28 5.98 -4.84
N ALA A 185 3.00 4.85 -4.19
CA ALA A 185 3.90 4.30 -3.18
C ALA A 185 5.29 3.97 -3.78
N LEU A 186 5.34 3.42 -4.99
CA LEU A 186 6.60 3.09 -5.67
C LEU A 186 7.37 4.33 -6.12
N THR A 187 6.69 5.38 -6.59
CA THR A 187 7.31 6.51 -7.32
C THR A 187 7.38 7.83 -6.56
N SER A 188 6.59 7.98 -5.50
CA SER A 188 6.52 9.25 -4.77
C SER A 188 7.84 9.58 -4.07
N THR A 189 8.11 10.88 -3.98
CA THR A 189 9.25 11.43 -3.23
C THR A 189 8.80 12.24 -2.01
N ALA A 190 7.48 12.32 -1.76
CA ALA A 190 6.93 13.05 -0.61
C ALA A 190 7.27 12.38 0.73
N LEU A 191 7.45 11.05 0.73
CA LEU A 191 7.78 10.25 1.89
C LEU A 191 9.12 9.53 1.69
N PRO A 192 9.91 9.32 2.76
CA PRO A 192 11.10 8.49 2.68
C PRO A 192 10.72 7.05 2.29
N THR A 193 11.65 6.33 1.66
CA THR A 193 11.41 4.96 1.17
C THR A 193 10.89 4.03 2.27
N ASP A 194 11.37 4.18 3.50
CA ASP A 194 10.91 3.40 4.65
C ASP A 194 9.43 3.58 5.02
N ASP A 195 8.82 4.71 4.66
CA ASP A 195 7.40 4.97 4.88
C ASP A 195 6.53 4.58 3.69
N ARG A 196 7.11 4.61 2.48
CA ARG A 196 6.41 4.25 1.24
C ARG A 196 6.34 2.74 1.02
N VAL A 197 7.37 2.01 1.42
CA VAL A 197 7.45 0.55 1.26
C VAL A 197 6.27 -0.17 1.94
N PRO A 198 5.88 0.17 3.19
CA PRO A 198 4.69 -0.41 3.80
C PRO A 198 3.38 -0.08 3.08
N LEU A 199 3.28 1.10 2.45
CA LEU A 199 2.11 1.45 1.64
C LEU A 199 2.03 0.62 0.36
N ALA A 200 3.16 0.44 -0.33
CA ALA A 200 3.23 -0.41 -1.52
C ALA A 200 2.84 -1.85 -1.14
N ALA A 201 3.38 -2.36 -0.03
CA ALA A 201 3.06 -3.69 0.48
C ALA A 201 1.57 -3.85 0.85
N ALA A 202 0.94 -2.82 1.42
CA ALA A 202 -0.48 -2.83 1.77
C ALA A 202 -1.42 -2.95 0.56
N LEU A 203 -0.97 -2.51 -0.62
CA LEU A 203 -1.72 -2.62 -1.88
C LEU A 203 -1.35 -3.85 -2.73
N MET A 204 -0.49 -4.72 -2.20
CA MET A 204 -0.11 -5.98 -2.85
C MET A 204 -0.84 -7.16 -2.20
N SER A 205 -1.08 -8.23 -2.96
CA SER A 205 -1.45 -9.53 -2.37
C SER A 205 -0.22 -10.16 -1.68
N ALA A 206 -0.45 -11.12 -0.77
CA ALA A 206 0.65 -11.88 -0.17
C ALA A 206 1.50 -12.60 -1.24
N LYS A 207 0.86 -13.06 -2.33
CA LYS A 207 1.56 -13.65 -3.47
C LYS A 207 2.47 -12.63 -4.17
N ALA A 208 1.98 -11.43 -4.46
CA ALA A 208 2.78 -10.39 -5.11
C ALA A 208 3.94 -9.93 -4.22
N ARG A 209 3.70 -9.75 -2.92
CA ARG A 209 4.75 -9.47 -1.93
C ARG A 209 5.81 -10.56 -1.89
N GLY A 210 5.40 -11.82 -1.85
CA GLY A 210 6.31 -12.97 -1.87
C GLY A 210 7.16 -13.06 -3.14
N ALA A 211 6.55 -12.76 -4.30
CA ALA A 211 7.24 -12.78 -5.59
C ALA A 211 8.27 -11.65 -5.74
N LEU A 212 7.94 -10.44 -5.31
CA LEU A 212 8.82 -9.27 -5.45
C LEU A 212 9.87 -9.17 -4.34
N ALA A 213 9.48 -9.49 -3.13
CA ALA A 213 10.26 -9.23 -1.93
C ALA A 213 9.95 -10.24 -0.83
N GLY A 214 10.05 -11.54 -1.10
CA GLY A 214 9.84 -12.58 -0.07
C GLY A 214 10.69 -12.36 1.19
N PRO A 215 10.13 -12.63 2.39
CA PRO A 215 10.74 -12.29 3.68
C PRO A 215 11.92 -13.21 4.02
N PHE A 216 12.86 -12.68 4.81
CA PHE A 216 13.82 -13.47 5.59
C PHE A 216 13.27 -13.77 7.00
N PRO A 217 13.82 -14.73 7.75
CA PRO A 217 13.38 -15.02 9.11
C PRO A 217 13.35 -13.79 10.03
N ALA A 218 14.35 -12.91 9.94
CA ALA A 218 14.41 -11.68 10.74
C ALA A 218 13.29 -10.68 10.42
N ASP A 219 12.76 -10.67 9.18
CA ASP A 219 11.62 -9.83 8.83
C ASP A 219 10.35 -10.35 9.52
N GLN A 220 10.18 -11.67 9.56
CA GLN A 220 9.03 -12.33 10.20
C GLN A 220 9.03 -12.11 11.72
N GLU A 221 10.21 -12.10 12.36
CA GLU A 221 10.35 -11.77 13.78
C GLU A 221 9.87 -10.35 14.13
N GLN A 222 9.86 -9.45 13.15
CA GLN A 222 9.37 -8.07 13.28
C GLN A 222 7.93 -7.90 12.82
N GLY A 223 7.28 -8.97 12.34
CA GLY A 223 5.88 -8.98 11.90
C GLY A 223 5.67 -8.80 10.39
N TYR A 224 6.73 -8.73 9.58
CA TYR A 224 6.60 -8.58 8.14
C TYR A 224 6.41 -9.92 7.43
N ASP A 225 5.53 -9.94 6.43
CA ASP A 225 5.39 -11.06 5.47
C ASP A 225 6.15 -10.79 4.15
N TYR A 226 7.00 -9.78 4.12
CA TYR A 226 7.89 -9.40 3.02
C TYR A 226 9.20 -8.82 3.56
N ASN A 227 10.24 -8.78 2.73
CA ASN A 227 11.50 -8.15 3.05
C ASN A 227 11.47 -6.67 2.66
N ARG A 228 11.53 -5.78 3.65
CA ARG A 228 11.48 -4.32 3.44
C ARG A 228 12.60 -3.80 2.55
N GLY A 229 13.82 -4.28 2.75
CA GLY A 229 15.00 -3.82 2.00
C GLY A 229 14.88 -4.12 0.51
N LYS A 230 14.49 -5.36 0.15
CA LYS A 230 14.25 -5.77 -1.24
C LYS A 230 13.13 -4.96 -1.88
N LEU A 231 12.01 -4.79 -1.19
CA LEU A 231 10.91 -3.97 -1.73
C LEU A 231 11.31 -2.50 -1.88
N GLY A 232 12.14 -1.97 -0.97
CA GLY A 232 12.73 -0.63 -1.08
C GLY A 232 13.64 -0.49 -2.30
N VAL A 233 14.50 -1.48 -2.58
CA VAL A 233 15.33 -1.50 -3.80
C VAL A 233 14.48 -1.53 -5.07
N VAL A 234 13.39 -2.31 -5.09
CA VAL A 234 12.43 -2.31 -6.20
C VAL A 234 11.76 -0.94 -6.35
N ALA A 235 11.26 -0.36 -5.27
CA ALA A 235 10.62 0.96 -5.28
C ALA A 235 11.58 2.05 -5.79
N ASP A 236 12.81 2.09 -5.29
CA ASP A 236 13.80 3.07 -5.74
C ASP A 236 14.25 2.83 -7.19
N GLY A 237 14.43 1.56 -7.59
CA GLY A 237 14.82 1.20 -8.96
C GLY A 237 13.78 1.62 -10.00
N LEU A 238 12.50 1.46 -9.67
CA LEU A 238 11.37 1.86 -10.52
C LEU A 238 11.08 3.36 -10.44
N GLY A 239 11.06 3.90 -9.22
CA GLY A 239 10.36 5.15 -8.93
C GLY A 239 11.23 6.33 -8.55
N LYS A 240 12.47 6.15 -8.07
CA LYS A 240 13.34 7.28 -7.74
C LYS A 240 13.63 8.10 -9.00
N GLY A 241 13.15 9.34 -9.03
CA GLY A 241 13.27 10.24 -10.19
C GLY A 241 12.18 10.06 -11.26
N ALA A 242 11.14 9.27 -10.99
CA ALA A 242 9.99 9.17 -11.89
C ALA A 242 9.23 10.51 -11.96
N THR A 243 8.93 10.94 -13.17
CA THR A 243 8.25 12.23 -13.45
C THR A 243 6.78 12.04 -13.80
N ALA A 244 6.43 10.86 -14.33
CA ALA A 244 5.05 10.52 -14.63
C ALA A 244 4.77 9.04 -14.40
N VAL A 245 3.51 8.75 -14.07
CA VAL A 245 2.93 7.42 -14.03
C VAL A 245 1.67 7.42 -14.89
N SER A 246 1.41 6.32 -15.59
CA SER A 246 0.16 6.13 -16.31
C SER A 246 -0.45 4.77 -15.95
N ARG A 247 -1.76 4.67 -16.07
CA ARG A 247 -2.49 3.41 -15.99
C ARG A 247 -3.58 3.39 -17.03
N THR A 248 -3.75 2.26 -17.69
CA THR A 248 -4.78 2.01 -18.70
C THR A 248 -5.43 0.67 -18.40
N ARG A 249 -6.74 0.64 -18.32
CA ARG A 249 -7.49 -0.62 -18.12
C ARG A 249 -7.36 -1.49 -19.38
N THR A 250 -6.93 -2.74 -19.20
CA THR A 250 -6.78 -3.73 -20.27
C THR A 250 -7.74 -4.92 -20.11
N GLY A 251 -8.40 -5.04 -18.96
CA GLY A 251 -9.41 -6.06 -18.68
C GLY A 251 -10.30 -5.73 -17.48
N ALA A 252 -11.11 -6.70 -17.04
CA ALA A 252 -12.00 -6.54 -15.89
C ALA A 252 -11.22 -6.32 -14.57
N ASP A 253 -10.09 -7.00 -14.43
CA ASP A 253 -9.19 -7.01 -13.28
C ASP A 253 -7.72 -6.75 -13.70
N ALA A 254 -7.51 -6.19 -14.90
CA ALA A 254 -6.19 -6.03 -15.49
C ALA A 254 -5.94 -4.61 -16.00
N PHE A 255 -4.70 -4.15 -15.82
CA PHE A 255 -4.22 -2.85 -16.25
C PHE A 255 -2.84 -2.98 -16.90
N ARG A 256 -2.54 -2.06 -17.81
CA ARG A 256 -1.19 -1.68 -18.17
C ARG A 256 -0.81 -0.45 -17.36
N ALA A 257 0.27 -0.53 -16.60
CA ALA A 257 0.85 0.59 -15.87
C ALA A 257 2.15 1.02 -16.53
N GLU A 258 2.43 2.32 -16.56
CA GLU A 258 3.68 2.84 -17.10
C GLU A 258 4.33 3.80 -16.12
N ILE A 259 5.66 3.73 -16.04
CA ILE A 259 6.46 4.64 -15.22
C ILE A 259 7.48 5.32 -16.14
N THR A 260 7.43 6.65 -16.17
CA THR A 260 8.36 7.47 -16.94
C THR A 260 9.42 8.06 -16.02
N LYS A 261 10.69 7.79 -16.35
CA LYS A 261 11.87 8.23 -15.62
C LYS A 261 12.96 8.60 -16.62
N ASP A 262 13.58 9.76 -16.44
CA ASP A 262 14.65 10.27 -17.30
C ASP A 262 14.29 10.27 -18.80
N GLY A 263 13.02 10.54 -19.12
CA GLY A 263 12.48 10.54 -20.48
C GLY A 263 12.18 9.15 -21.07
N ALA A 264 12.51 8.06 -20.36
CA ALA A 264 12.19 6.70 -20.77
C ALA A 264 10.96 6.17 -20.03
N THR A 265 10.08 5.47 -20.75
CA THR A 265 8.87 4.85 -20.21
C THR A 265 9.03 3.33 -20.15
N ARG A 266 8.74 2.75 -18.98
CA ARG A 266 8.67 1.29 -18.79
C ARG A 266 7.23 0.89 -18.54
N ALA A 267 6.76 -0.14 -19.24
CA ALA A 267 5.42 -0.68 -19.10
C ALA A 267 5.41 -1.94 -18.22
N PHE A 268 4.32 -2.11 -17.50
CA PHE A 268 4.08 -3.21 -16.58
C PHE A 268 2.66 -3.73 -16.74
N ALA A 269 2.52 -5.04 -16.84
CA ALA A 269 1.24 -5.71 -16.73
C ALA A 269 0.87 -5.82 -15.25
N VAL A 270 -0.34 -5.37 -14.91
CA VAL A 270 -0.87 -5.36 -13.56
C VAL A 270 -2.15 -6.18 -13.51
N LYS A 271 -2.22 -7.15 -12.59
CA LYS A 271 -3.45 -7.91 -12.31
C LYS A 271 -3.91 -7.65 -10.89
N LEU A 272 -5.21 -7.46 -10.71
CA LEU A 272 -5.85 -7.22 -9.43
C LEU A 272 -6.62 -8.45 -8.95
N VAL A 273 -6.72 -8.59 -7.64
CA VAL A 273 -7.61 -9.54 -6.96
C VAL A 273 -8.32 -8.83 -5.82
N ARG A 274 -9.43 -9.39 -5.35
CA ARG A 274 -10.03 -8.97 -4.08
C ARG A 274 -9.27 -9.61 -2.93
N ASP A 275 -8.91 -8.81 -1.93
CA ASP A 275 -8.37 -9.30 -0.67
C ASP A 275 -9.49 -9.85 0.25
N ALA A 276 -9.09 -10.41 1.38
CA ALA A 276 -10.03 -10.96 2.36
C ALA A 276 -10.94 -9.89 3.00
N ALA A 277 -10.54 -8.60 2.97
CA ALA A 277 -11.32 -7.46 3.40
C ALA A 277 -12.17 -6.85 2.26
N GLY A 278 -12.21 -7.52 1.10
CA GLY A 278 -12.90 -7.12 -0.12
C GLY A 278 -12.34 -5.92 -0.87
N GLY A 279 -11.23 -5.35 -0.43
CA GLY A 279 -10.47 -4.35 -1.18
C GLY A 279 -9.81 -4.94 -2.42
N TRP A 280 -9.54 -4.10 -3.41
CA TRP A 280 -8.74 -4.51 -4.56
C TRP A 280 -7.25 -4.34 -4.23
N VAL A 281 -6.45 -5.38 -4.49
CA VAL A 281 -5.00 -5.37 -4.33
C VAL A 281 -4.33 -5.93 -5.57
N VAL A 282 -3.07 -5.56 -5.80
CA VAL A 282 -2.25 -6.02 -6.92
C VAL A 282 -1.70 -7.41 -6.64
N ASP A 283 -2.08 -8.38 -7.48
CA ASP A 283 -1.65 -9.79 -7.39
C ASP A 283 -0.49 -10.13 -8.32
N ASP A 284 -0.34 -9.38 -9.40
CA ASP A 284 0.78 -9.50 -10.35
C ASP A 284 1.20 -8.09 -10.80
N PHE A 285 2.50 -7.84 -10.80
CA PHE A 285 3.13 -6.60 -11.25
C PHE A 285 4.44 -6.96 -11.93
N LYS A 286 4.46 -7.01 -13.26
CA LYS A 286 5.59 -7.53 -14.04
C LYS A 286 5.87 -6.66 -15.26
N PRO A 287 7.15 -6.54 -15.68
CA PRO A 287 7.49 -5.85 -16.93
C PRO A 287 6.75 -6.47 -18.14
N GLU A 288 6.33 -5.62 -19.09
CA GLU A 288 5.87 -6.02 -20.43
C GLU A 288 7.04 -6.16 -21.41
#